data_AF-Q1G324-F1
#
_entry.id   AF-Q1G324-F1
#
_cell.length_a   1.000
_cell.length_b   1.000
_cell.length_c   1.000
_cell.angle_alpha   90.00
_cell.angle_beta   90.00
_cell.angle_gamma   90.00
#
_symmetry.space_group_name_H-M   'P 1'
#
loop_
_entity.id
_entity.type
_entity.pdbx_description
1 polymer ?
#
loop_
_entity_poly.entity_id
_entity_poly.type
_entity_poly.pdbx_seq_one_letter_code
_entity_poly.pdbx_strand_id
1 'polypeptide(L)'
;MAGVIHVSSTQIPVAFMSATKQSFRRASVIRCAANTPKKRYTIAVLPGDGVGNEVIPVAVDVLCLAGSLEGIDFSFEELPIGGVALDLVGVPLPKETLIRAKQSDALLLGAVGWYGIITITFVHLKFGFI
;
A
#
# COMPACT_ATOMS: atom_id res chain seq x y z
N MET A 1 -30.42 -38.80 -17.65
CA MET A 1 -29.28 -37.96 -18.09
C MET A 1 -29.88 -36.62 -18.51
N ALA A 2 -29.62 -35.45 -17.94
CA ALA A 2 -28.57 -34.98 -17.05
C ALA A 2 -29.20 -34.16 -15.89
N GLY A 3 -28.53 -34.16 -14.73
CA GLY A 3 -29.03 -33.59 -13.49
C GLY A 3 -29.01 -32.07 -13.46
N VAL A 4 -30.11 -31.50 -12.98
CA VAL A 4 -30.28 -30.09 -12.63
C VAL A 4 -29.53 -29.84 -11.32
N ILE A 5 -28.49 -29.00 -11.35
CA ILE A 5 -27.72 -28.65 -10.15
C ILE A 5 -28.48 -27.54 -9.43
N HIS A 6 -29.16 -27.94 -8.37
CA HIS A 6 -29.84 -27.07 -7.42
C HIS A 6 -28.79 -26.29 -6.62
N VAL A 7 -28.70 -24.97 -6.82
CA VAL A 7 -27.89 -24.08 -5.97
C VAL A 7 -28.70 -23.79 -4.70
N SER A 8 -28.49 -24.59 -3.66
CA SER A 8 -29.03 -24.30 -2.34
C SER A 8 -28.24 -23.15 -1.72
N SER A 9 -28.89 -21.98 -1.62
CA SER A 9 -28.42 -20.83 -0.86
C SER A 9 -28.29 -21.22 0.62
N THR A 10 -27.08 -21.54 1.06
CA THR A 10 -26.75 -21.63 2.49
C THR A 10 -26.60 -20.21 3.02
N GLN A 11 -27.69 -19.69 3.56
CA GLN A 11 -27.62 -18.54 4.46
C GLN A 11 -26.78 -18.94 5.66
N ILE A 12 -25.54 -18.46 5.72
CA ILE A 12 -24.71 -18.54 6.92
C ILE A 12 -25.38 -17.60 7.95
N PRO A 13 -25.87 -18.10 9.10
CA PRO A 13 -26.36 -17.22 10.13
C PRO A 13 -25.15 -16.54 10.77
N VAL A 14 -24.81 -15.34 10.31
CA VAL A 14 -24.02 -14.41 11.12
C VAL A 14 -24.92 -13.96 12.27
N ALA A 15 -24.88 -14.74 13.35
CA ALA A 15 -25.49 -14.39 14.62
C ALA A 15 -24.88 -13.07 15.10
N PHE A 16 -25.62 -11.97 14.93
CA PHE A 16 -25.32 -10.69 15.54
C PHE A 16 -25.53 -10.84 17.05
N MET A 17 -24.48 -11.29 17.76
CA MET A 17 -24.44 -11.23 19.21
C MET A 17 -24.39 -9.75 19.61
N SER A 18 -25.50 -9.29 20.18
CA SER A 18 -25.59 -8.03 20.91
C SER A 18 -24.50 -8.00 21.97
N ALA A 19 -23.39 -7.33 21.66
CA ALA A 19 -22.35 -7.02 22.62
C ALA A 19 -22.96 -6.07 23.65
N THR A 20 -23.27 -6.65 24.80
CA THR A 20 -23.63 -6.02 26.06
C THR A 20 -22.88 -4.70 26.25
N LYS A 21 -23.66 -3.62 26.41
CA LYS A 21 -23.29 -2.28 26.90
C LYS A 21 -21.84 -2.19 27.40
N GLN A 22 -20.89 -1.96 26.50
CA GLN A 22 -19.58 -1.49 26.93
C GLN A 22 -19.77 -0.05 27.39
N SER A 23 -19.84 0.10 28.71
CA SER A 23 -19.92 1.37 29.42
C SER A 23 -18.93 2.36 28.79
N PHE A 24 -19.45 3.29 28.00
CA PHE A 24 -18.74 4.45 27.50
C PHE A 24 -18.41 5.33 28.71
N ARG A 25 -17.31 5.02 29.41
CA ARG A 25 -16.76 5.96 30.37
C ARG A 25 -16.37 7.19 29.56
N ARG A 26 -17.06 8.31 29.80
CA ARG A 26 -16.71 9.63 29.30
C ARG A 26 -15.23 9.88 29.60
N ALA A 27 -14.36 9.62 28.63
CA ALA A 27 -13.01 10.12 28.63
C ALA A 27 -13.14 11.61 28.33
N SER A 28 -13.00 12.40 29.39
CA SER A 28 -12.93 13.85 29.40
C SER A 28 -11.94 14.35 28.35
N VAL A 29 -12.42 15.20 27.44
CA VAL A 29 -11.65 16.04 26.52
C VAL A 29 -10.77 15.25 25.54
N ILE A 30 -11.30 14.97 24.35
CA ILE A 30 -10.46 14.77 23.17
C ILE A 30 -9.81 16.12 22.89
N ARG A 31 -8.63 16.37 23.48
CA ARG A 31 -7.74 17.40 22.95
C ARG A 31 -7.26 16.84 21.62
N CYS A 32 -7.82 17.35 20.52
CA CYS A 32 -7.17 17.29 19.23
C CYS A 32 -5.88 18.11 19.33
N ALA A 33 -4.85 17.55 19.96
CA ALA A 33 -3.50 17.96 19.66
C ALA A 33 -3.25 17.38 18.27
N ALA A 34 -3.35 18.22 17.23
CA ALA A 34 -2.79 17.87 15.94
C ALA A 34 -1.34 17.47 16.22
N ASN A 35 -1.02 16.18 16.08
CA ASN A 35 0.32 15.69 16.35
C ASN A 35 1.21 16.30 15.27
N THR A 36 1.98 17.33 15.64
CA THR A 36 2.92 17.97 14.71
C THR A 36 3.87 16.89 14.22
N PRO A 37 3.97 16.65 12.91
CA PRO A 37 4.79 15.56 12.41
C PRO A 37 6.24 15.82 12.81
N LYS A 38 6.79 14.91 13.61
CA LYS A 38 8.09 15.06 14.26
C LYS A 38 9.23 14.65 13.32
N LYS A 39 8.91 13.87 12.28
CA LYS A 39 9.83 13.39 11.25
C LYS A 39 9.12 13.32 9.91
N ARG A 40 9.84 13.63 8.84
CA ARG A 40 9.40 13.50 7.44
C ARG A 40 10.25 12.45 6.74
N TYR A 41 9.62 11.58 5.97
CA TYR A 41 10.28 10.61 5.09
C TYR A 41 9.79 10.74 3.66
N THR A 42 10.71 10.58 2.70
CA THR A 42 10.40 10.54 1.28
C THR A 42 10.38 9.09 0.81
N ILE A 43 9.25 8.67 0.24
CA ILE A 43 9.01 7.32 -0.25
C ILE A 43 8.86 7.38 -1.76
N ALA A 44 9.74 6.67 -2.48
CA ALA A 44 9.56 6.46 -3.91
C ALA A 44 8.56 5.33 -4.13
N VAL A 45 7.48 5.64 -4.85
CA VAL A 45 6.37 4.74 -5.14
C VAL A 45 6.53 4.21 -6.56
N LEU A 46 6.60 2.89 -6.70
CA LEU A 46 6.93 2.20 -7.94
C LEU A 46 5.81 1.19 -8.21
N PRO A 47 4.67 1.62 -8.79
CA PRO A 47 3.48 0.80 -8.83
C PRO A 47 3.59 -0.40 -9.77
N GLY A 48 4.38 -0.27 -10.84
CA GLY A 48 4.64 -1.35 -11.79
C GLY A 48 3.44 -1.63 -12.70
N ASP A 49 3.11 -2.92 -12.84
CA ASP A 49 2.18 -3.45 -13.84
C ASP A 49 1.02 -4.21 -13.20
N GLY A 50 -0.09 -4.29 -13.93
CA GLY A 50 -1.27 -5.04 -13.53
C GLY A 50 -1.78 -4.67 -12.15
N VAL A 51 -1.86 -5.65 -11.25
CA VAL A 51 -2.37 -5.51 -9.86
C VAL A 51 -1.59 -4.47 -9.05
N GLY A 52 -0.34 -4.19 -9.41
CA GLY A 52 0.45 -3.16 -8.74
C GLY A 52 -0.22 -1.78 -8.76
N ASN A 53 -0.85 -1.40 -9.88
CA ASN A 53 -1.57 -0.13 -10.01
C ASN A 53 -2.87 -0.08 -9.19
N GLU A 54 -3.44 -1.21 -8.83
CA GLU A 54 -4.67 -1.29 -8.02
C GLU A 54 -4.38 -1.26 -6.52
N VAL A 55 -3.30 -1.93 -6.09
CA VAL A 55 -2.99 -2.12 -4.67
C VAL A 55 -2.20 -0.94 -4.09
N ILE A 56 -1.36 -0.30 -4.89
CA ILE A 56 -0.44 0.74 -4.41
C ILE A 56 -1.15 2.00 -3.88
N PRO A 57 -2.22 2.52 -4.53
CA PRO A 57 -2.97 3.65 -3.97
C PRO A 57 -3.51 3.34 -2.56
N VAL A 58 -4.04 2.13 -2.35
CA VAL A 58 -4.54 1.70 -1.03
C VAL A 58 -3.41 1.62 -0.01
N ALA A 59 -2.22 1.16 -0.41
CA ALA A 59 -1.05 1.14 0.48
C ALA A 59 -0.62 2.56 0.88
N VAL A 60 -0.65 3.52 -0.04
CA VAL A 60 -0.37 4.95 0.24
C VAL A 60 -1.38 5.51 1.24
N ASP A 61 -2.67 5.22 1.09
CA ASP A 61 -3.71 5.67 2.03
C ASP A 61 -3.49 5.12 3.44
N VAL A 62 -3.16 3.83 3.55
CA VAL A 62 -2.85 3.17 4.83
C VAL A 62 -1.61 3.79 5.48
N LEU A 63 -0.56 4.07 4.70
CA LEU A 63 0.65 4.72 5.19
C LEU A 63 0.37 6.15 5.67
N CYS A 64 -0.47 6.91 4.97
CA CYS A 64 -0.88 8.24 5.38
C CYS A 64 -1.63 8.19 6.73
N LEU A 65 -2.57 7.26 6.89
CA LEU A 65 -3.29 7.06 8.14
C LEU A 65 -2.34 6.68 9.27
N ALA A 66 -1.48 5.67 9.06
CA ALA A 66 -0.50 5.24 10.05
C ALA A 66 0.46 6.39 10.44
N GLY A 67 0.93 7.16 9.46
CA GLY A 67 1.78 8.34 9.71
C GLY A 67 1.09 9.37 10.59
N SER A 68 -0.20 9.64 10.35
CA SER A 68 -0.97 10.58 11.16
C SER A 68 -1.08 10.17 12.65
N LEU A 69 -1.20 8.86 12.91
CA LEU A 69 -1.31 8.30 14.26
C LEU A 69 0.04 8.36 15.00
N GLU A 70 1.14 8.12 14.28
CA GLU A 70 2.50 8.08 14.84
C GLU A 70 3.23 9.45 14.80
N GLY A 71 2.62 10.48 14.18
CA GLY A 71 3.25 11.79 14.01
C GLY A 71 4.41 11.78 13.02
N ILE A 72 4.26 11.02 11.95
CA ILE A 72 5.22 10.90 10.85
C ILE A 72 4.57 11.47 9.59
N ASP A 73 5.29 12.34 8.90
CA ASP A 73 4.89 12.88 7.60
C ASP A 73 5.54 12.06 6.48
N PHE A 74 4.73 11.58 5.54
CA PHE A 74 5.22 10.85 4.38
C PHE A 74 5.03 11.70 3.13
N SER A 75 6.11 11.89 2.38
CA SER A 75 6.08 12.45 1.03
C SER A 75 6.25 11.32 0.04
N PHE A 76 5.41 11.26 -0.99
CA PHE A 76 5.44 10.20 -1.98
C PHE A 76 5.88 10.76 -3.34
N GLU A 77 6.81 10.08 -4.00
CA GLU A 77 7.19 10.36 -5.39
C GLU A 77 6.93 9.12 -6.25
N GLU A 78 5.97 9.20 -7.16
CA GLU A 78 5.71 8.12 -8.10
C GLU A 78 6.77 8.08 -9.23
N LEU A 79 7.31 6.88 -9.47
CA LEU A 79 8.34 6.64 -10.46
C LEU A 79 7.93 5.48 -11.39
N PRO A 80 8.19 5.57 -12.70
CA PRO A 80 7.82 4.52 -13.65
C PRO A 80 8.78 3.33 -13.55
N ILE A 81 8.22 2.12 -13.55
CA ILE A 81 8.94 0.83 -13.64
C ILE A 81 8.07 -0.19 -14.39
N GLY A 82 8.70 -1.22 -14.98
CA GLY A 82 8.00 -2.35 -15.57
C GLY A 82 7.55 -2.12 -17.02
N GLY A 83 6.48 -2.80 -17.40
CA GLY A 83 5.80 -2.62 -18.68
C GLY A 83 5.36 -1.18 -18.91
N VAL A 84 4.84 -0.50 -17.88
CA VAL A 84 4.48 0.93 -17.97
C VAL A 84 5.69 1.79 -18.34
N ALA A 85 6.87 1.53 -17.76
CA ALA A 85 8.09 2.26 -18.13
C ALA A 85 8.58 1.89 -19.53
N LEU A 86 8.44 0.62 -19.93
CA LEU A 86 8.77 0.18 -21.28
C LEU A 86 7.93 0.92 -22.32
N ASP A 87 6.63 1.08 -22.08
CA ASP A 87 5.71 1.78 -22.98
C ASP A 87 6.01 3.30 -23.03
N LEU A 88 6.39 3.91 -21.91
CA LEU A 88 6.63 5.35 -21.81
C LEU A 88 8.01 5.79 -22.34
N VAL A 89 9.06 5.05 -22.02
CA VAL A 89 10.45 5.46 -22.28
C VAL A 89 11.30 4.40 -22.99
N GLY A 90 10.69 3.28 -23.39
CA GLY A 90 11.37 2.21 -24.12
C GLY A 90 12.31 1.35 -23.27
N VAL A 91 12.35 1.57 -21.96
CA VAL A 91 13.17 0.79 -21.02
C VAL A 91 12.37 0.46 -19.75
N PRO A 92 12.40 -0.79 -19.26
CA PRO A 92 11.60 -1.19 -18.10
C PRO A 92 12.07 -0.60 -16.77
N LEU A 93 13.34 -0.23 -16.70
CA LEU A 93 13.93 0.36 -15.51
C LEU A 93 14.76 1.57 -15.92
N PRO A 94 14.13 2.74 -16.01
CA PRO A 94 14.80 3.97 -16.41
C PRO A 94 15.92 4.30 -15.42
N LYS A 95 17.06 4.79 -15.91
CA LYS A 95 18.17 5.22 -15.05
C LYS A 95 17.74 6.33 -14.08
N GLU A 96 16.87 7.22 -14.54
CA GLU A 96 16.29 8.29 -13.73
C GLU A 96 15.49 7.73 -12.55
N THR A 97 14.63 6.74 -12.79
CA THR A 97 13.89 6.01 -11.73
C THR A 97 14.85 5.47 -10.66
N LEU A 98 15.96 4.85 -11.06
CA LEU A 98 16.96 4.34 -10.13
C LEU A 98 17.67 5.44 -9.34
N ILE A 99 17.97 6.57 -9.96
CA ILE A 99 18.63 7.70 -9.29
C ILE A 99 17.70 8.27 -8.21
N ARG A 100 16.43 8.51 -8.54
CA ARG A 100 15.45 9.08 -7.59
C ARG A 100 15.05 8.10 -6.50
N ALA A 101 14.89 6.83 -6.84
CA ALA A 101 14.67 5.76 -5.87
C ALA A 101 15.80 5.70 -4.83
N LYS A 102 17.05 5.92 -5.24
CA LYS A 102 18.21 5.95 -4.32
C LYS A 102 18.22 7.18 -3.40
N GLN A 103 17.69 8.31 -3.88
CA GLN A 103 17.57 9.55 -3.11
C GLN A 103 16.45 9.50 -2.07
N SER A 104 15.49 8.58 -2.24
CA SER A 104 14.41 8.35 -1.27
C SER A 104 14.89 7.60 -0.03
N ASP A 105 14.15 7.78 1.07
CA ASP A 105 14.38 7.08 2.35
C ASP A 105 13.90 5.63 2.29
N ALA A 106 12.82 5.37 1.56
CA ALA A 106 12.25 4.05 1.36
C ALA A 106 11.61 3.88 -0.03
N LEU A 107 11.33 2.63 -0.40
CA LEU A 107 10.67 2.26 -1.65
C LEU A 107 9.38 1.50 -1.37
N LEU A 108 8.28 1.96 -1.97
CA LEU A 108 7.01 1.24 -2.01
C LEU A 108 6.86 0.61 -3.41
N LEU A 109 7.20 -0.67 -3.51
CA LEU A 109 7.22 -1.43 -4.76
C LEU A 109 5.91 -2.21 -4.93
N GLY A 110 5.28 -2.05 -6.10
CA GLY A 110 4.15 -2.86 -6.54
C GLY A 110 4.58 -4.11 -7.31
N ALA A 111 3.62 -4.72 -8.01
CA ALA A 111 3.90 -5.86 -8.87
C ALA A 111 4.53 -5.38 -10.18
N VAL A 112 5.62 -6.01 -10.63
CA VAL A 112 6.25 -5.69 -11.93
C VAL A 112 6.24 -6.96 -12.78
N GLY A 113 5.66 -6.85 -13.97
CA GLY A 113 5.55 -7.96 -14.92
C GLY A 113 6.55 -7.80 -16.05
N TRP A 114 7.69 -8.48 -15.98
CA TRP A 114 8.58 -8.61 -17.14
C TRP A 114 8.36 -9.97 -17.79
N TYR A 115 8.22 -10.00 -19.13
CA TYR A 115 8.10 -11.21 -19.94
C TYR A 115 9.24 -12.21 -19.60
N GLY A 116 8.99 -13.11 -18.64
CA GLY A 116 9.87 -14.20 -18.23
C GLY A 116 10.51 -14.13 -16.84
N ILE A 117 10.47 -12.99 -16.11
CA ILE A 117 11.02 -12.91 -14.74
C ILE A 117 10.12 -11.98 -13.90
N ILE A 118 9.28 -12.58 -13.06
CA ILE A 118 8.52 -11.84 -12.04
C ILE A 118 9.46 -11.64 -10.85
N THR A 119 10.07 -10.45 -10.74
CA THR A 119 10.80 -10.09 -9.52
C THR A 119 9.83 -9.37 -8.58
N ILE A 120 9.20 -10.12 -7.67
CA ILE A 120 8.49 -9.54 -6.52
C ILE A 120 9.56 -9.09 -5.52
N THR A 121 10.04 -7.86 -5.63
CA THR A 121 10.90 -7.29 -4.58
C THR A 121 10.01 -6.63 -3.55
N PHE A 122 9.92 -7.26 -2.37
CA PHE A 122 9.22 -6.72 -1.20
C PHE A 122 9.89 -5.43 -0.71
N VAL A 123 9.10 -4.54 -0.11
CA VAL A 123 9.49 -3.24 0.49
C VAL A 123 10.89 -3.32 1.13
N HIS A 124 11.89 -2.80 0.42
CA HIS A 124 13.22 -2.61 0.97
C HIS A 124 13.21 -1.27 1.70
N LEU A 125 12.75 -1.28 2.96
CA LEU A 125 13.14 -0.22 3.89
C LEU A 125 14.67 -0.30 3.98
N LYS A 126 15.40 0.78 3.71
CA LYS A 126 16.85 0.88 3.96
C LYS A 126 17.12 0.68 5.47
N PHE A 127 17.11 -0.56 5.91
CA PHE A 127 17.83 -1.03 7.08
C PHE A 127 19.04 -1.82 6.55
N GLY A 128 20.11 -1.07 6.27
CA GLY A 128 21.48 -1.55 6.09
C GLY A 128 21.69 -2.78 5.21
N PHE A 129 22.04 -2.56 3.94
CA PHE A 129 23.11 -3.31 3.26
C PHE A 129 23.55 -2.54 2.01
N ILE A 130 24.52 -1.65 2.22
CA ILE A 130 25.57 -1.28 1.25
C ILE A 130 26.89 -1.45 1.98
#